data_AF-A0A7X6QM72-F1
#
_entry.id   AF-A0A7X6QM72-F1
#
_cell.length_a   1.000
_cell.length_b   1.000
_cell.length_c   1.000
_cell.angle_alpha   90.00
_cell.angle_beta   90.00
_cell.angle_gamma   90.00
#
_symmetry.space_group_name_H-M   'P 1'
#
loop_
_entity.id
_entity.type
_entity.pdbx_description
1 polymer ?
#
loop_
_entity_poly.entity_id
_entity_poly.type
_entity_poly.pdbx_seq_one_letter_code
_entity_poly.pdbx_strand_id
1 'polypeptide(L)'
;MSMAETAGRTAAALPEGKYFMVLWGLAENFGGMTTMCLHRAGAFSRFGGREAAIISFEPKPSYQALTDRLREQGKLAPGTQVLNVFQHYRDADLDGLPAVAQPAVPEDQGPAGQPEVVLDPSGEVFMRTIMRPDGTTVAHRRYYRPDGTEFFRDEAPVDAAGKPLGRYLTLLDRTGNAVGRWRTAGDFYRHWMRELAGGDRAVFIVDSGFAAQVVAPLDEQHILKLVVIHNSHIAGGGDPFTGKLATGRKPIFEDSAAWDGLVFLTRKQREDYELRFGRATNLFTVSNPKPRAEALPPFEGRDRRRGVMVVRLESQKNVADAVDVMALVHQKLPDVVLDVYGKGSLRDEVQARIEEQGLTEVVRLRGHAPNAAAEFETACFSLLTSRNEGQPLALMESLGRGCPPVSYDIRYGPSDVIEDGVNGFLVPARDTAAAAERVVRLCTDAELAREMGRRAWERSEAFSDTAVIGQWAAVLEQAWRQVPDRVVLSGLDFTLRELGLPAAGGLEIEGELAWRQSAGPALEDLVRANLVVGRRAGGAPVFFPAEVLERGPGRLRLRAAVTDGQLDEGVSGDNGFLDIYLQVEGNNVLHTFRIGYPGGSTWRPYATVHGSLSLQYA
;
A
#
# COMPACT_ATOMS: atom_id res chain seq x y z
N MET A 1 -8.38 -22.66 31.59
CA MET A 1 -8.46 -21.24 32.00
C MET A 1 -9.68 -20.64 31.31
N SER A 2 -10.51 -19.90 32.03
CA SER A 2 -11.77 -19.36 31.50
C SER A 2 -11.52 -18.10 30.65
N MET A 3 -12.50 -17.73 29.81
CA MET A 3 -12.49 -16.56 28.91
C MET A 3 -12.15 -15.20 29.56
N ALA A 4 -12.02 -15.12 30.89
CA ALA A 4 -11.68 -13.90 31.61
C ALA A 4 -10.17 -13.64 31.75
N GLU A 5 -9.30 -14.66 31.64
CA GLU A 5 -7.86 -14.49 31.92
C GLU A 5 -7.00 -14.14 30.68
N THR A 6 -7.51 -14.37 29.46
CA THR A 6 -6.87 -13.90 28.21
C THR A 6 -7.13 -12.42 27.92
N ALA A 7 -7.96 -11.74 28.72
CA ALA A 7 -8.24 -10.30 28.60
C ALA A 7 -7.15 -9.40 29.22
N GLY A 8 -6.05 -9.97 29.76
CA GLY A 8 -5.10 -9.25 30.61
C GLY A 8 -3.79 -8.76 29.96
N ARG A 9 -3.54 -8.99 28.67
CA ARG A 9 -2.38 -8.38 27.99
C ARG A 9 -2.81 -7.10 27.29
N THR A 10 -2.86 -5.99 28.02
CA THR A 10 -3.01 -4.66 27.44
C THR A 10 -1.79 -4.38 26.55
N ALA A 11 -2.02 -4.04 25.29
CA ALA A 11 -0.95 -3.53 24.43
C ALA A 11 -0.48 -2.16 24.97
N ALA A 12 0.65 -1.66 24.48
CA ALA A 12 1.01 -0.26 24.68
C ALA A 12 -0.14 0.64 24.21
N ALA A 13 -0.56 1.58 25.06
CA ALA A 13 -1.65 2.48 24.74
C ALA A 13 -1.26 3.35 23.53
N LEU A 14 -2.17 3.49 22.56
CA LEU A 14 -1.92 4.37 21.42
C LEU A 14 -1.91 5.84 21.89
N PRO A 15 -1.09 6.72 21.26
CA PRO A 15 -1.04 8.14 21.60
C PRO A 15 -2.41 8.83 21.58
N GLU A 16 -2.56 9.92 22.33
CA GLU A 16 -3.78 10.72 22.30
C GLU A 16 -4.02 11.36 20.94
N GLY A 17 -5.26 11.29 20.47
CA GLY A 17 -5.71 11.89 19.21
C GLY A 17 -6.92 11.18 18.62
N LYS A 18 -7.45 11.76 17.54
CA LYS A 18 -8.49 11.16 16.68
C LYS A 18 -7.82 10.28 15.63
N TYR A 19 -8.38 9.11 15.36
CA TYR A 19 -7.81 8.15 14.42
C TYR A 19 -8.76 7.89 13.25
N PHE A 20 -8.22 7.98 12.04
CA PHE A 20 -8.96 7.81 10.80
C PHE A 20 -8.23 6.82 9.89
N MET A 21 -8.89 5.71 9.57
CA MET A 21 -8.45 4.76 8.54
C MET A 21 -9.04 5.22 7.19
N VAL A 22 -8.18 5.51 6.22
CA VAL A 22 -8.59 6.20 4.98
C VAL A 22 -8.66 5.23 3.81
N LEU A 23 -9.86 5.07 3.27
CA LEU A 23 -10.15 4.33 2.04
C LEU A 23 -10.69 5.26 0.97
N TRP A 24 -10.63 4.84 -0.30
CA TRP A 24 -11.40 5.53 -1.34
C TRP A 24 -12.90 5.25 -1.19
N GLY A 25 -13.22 3.98 -0.99
CA GLY A 25 -14.57 3.47 -0.91
C GLY A 25 -14.62 2.10 -0.24
N LEU A 26 -15.81 1.63 0.04
CA LEU A 26 -16.11 0.38 0.73
C LEU A 26 -17.13 -0.39 -0.10
N ALA A 27 -16.74 -1.60 -0.50
CA ALA A 27 -17.62 -2.54 -1.17
C ALA A 27 -18.14 -3.58 -0.17
N GLU A 28 -19.10 -4.41 -0.58
CA GLU A 28 -19.55 -5.55 0.21
C GLU A 28 -18.57 -6.73 0.11
N ASN A 29 -17.99 -6.88 -1.08
CA ASN A 29 -16.93 -7.84 -1.38
C ASN A 29 -15.64 -7.07 -1.61
N PHE A 30 -14.62 -7.34 -0.80
CA PHE A 30 -13.32 -6.69 -0.87
C PHE A 30 -12.19 -7.66 -0.57
N GLY A 31 -10.98 -7.28 -0.99
CA GLY A 31 -9.78 -8.07 -0.77
C GLY A 31 -9.10 -7.78 0.57
N GLY A 32 -7.94 -8.41 0.76
CA GLY A 32 -7.20 -8.39 2.03
C GLY A 32 -6.84 -6.99 2.55
N MET A 33 -6.54 -6.02 1.69
CA MET A 33 -6.22 -4.64 2.12
C MET A 33 -7.37 -4.00 2.90
N THR A 34 -8.59 -4.03 2.37
CA THR A 34 -9.77 -3.51 3.06
C THR A 34 -10.05 -4.32 4.32
N THR A 35 -9.95 -5.66 4.27
CA THR A 35 -10.11 -6.50 5.47
C THR A 35 -9.15 -6.08 6.59
N MET A 36 -7.87 -5.83 6.28
CA MET A 36 -6.89 -5.41 7.28
C MET A 36 -7.10 -3.97 7.76
N CYS A 37 -7.56 -3.07 6.90
CA CYS A 37 -7.98 -1.72 7.30
C CYS A 37 -9.13 -1.76 8.33
N LEU A 38 -10.20 -2.50 8.05
CA LEU A 38 -11.35 -2.62 8.95
C LEU A 38 -10.95 -3.30 10.27
N HIS A 39 -10.16 -4.36 10.18
CA HIS A 39 -9.65 -5.07 11.35
C HIS A 39 -8.77 -4.17 12.23
N ARG A 40 -7.86 -3.39 11.62
CA ARG A 40 -6.99 -2.46 12.35
C ARG A 40 -7.80 -1.38 13.08
N ALA A 41 -8.86 -0.85 12.47
CA ALA A 41 -9.76 0.09 13.13
C ALA A 41 -10.35 -0.49 14.43
N GLY A 42 -10.87 -1.72 14.36
CA GLY A 42 -11.39 -2.43 15.55
C GLY A 42 -10.30 -2.76 16.58
N ALA A 43 -9.11 -3.16 16.12
CA ALA A 43 -8.00 -3.51 16.99
C ALA A 43 -7.43 -2.29 17.75
N PHE A 44 -7.43 -1.09 17.13
CA PHE A 44 -7.03 0.15 17.81
C PHE A 44 -7.92 0.43 19.02
N SER A 45 -9.24 0.23 18.88
CA SER A 45 -10.17 0.39 20.00
C SER A 45 -9.95 -0.68 21.06
N ARG A 46 -9.97 -1.96 20.66
CA ARG A 46 -9.95 -3.08 21.59
C ARG A 46 -8.63 -3.26 22.35
N PHE A 47 -7.50 -3.05 21.69
CA PHE A 47 -6.17 -3.33 22.25
C PHE A 47 -5.33 -2.07 22.48
N GLY A 48 -5.61 -1.00 21.73
CA GLY A 48 -4.86 0.27 21.81
C GLY A 48 -5.55 1.35 22.64
N GLY A 49 -6.79 1.12 23.07
CA GLY A 49 -7.57 2.06 23.87
C GLY A 49 -7.99 3.33 23.13
N ARG A 50 -8.02 3.32 21.78
CA ARG A 50 -8.40 4.49 20.96
C ARG A 50 -9.42 4.10 19.91
N GLU A 51 -10.54 4.81 19.88
CA GLU A 51 -11.49 4.67 18.80
C GLU A 51 -10.88 5.14 17.47
N ALA A 52 -11.11 4.36 16.42
CA ALA A 52 -10.70 4.69 15.06
C ALA A 52 -11.91 4.61 14.13
N ALA A 53 -12.16 5.68 13.39
CA ALA A 53 -13.18 5.72 12.36
C ALA A 53 -12.58 5.34 11.01
N ILE A 54 -13.38 4.72 10.14
CA ILE A 54 -13.04 4.55 8.73
C ILE A 54 -13.66 5.70 7.95
N ILE A 55 -12.89 6.37 7.10
CA ILE A 55 -13.38 7.46 6.25
C ILE A 55 -13.27 7.10 4.76
N SER A 56 -14.20 7.61 3.95
CA SER A 56 -14.30 7.30 2.51
C SER A 56 -14.83 8.49 1.70
N PHE A 57 -14.58 8.45 0.38
CA PHE A 57 -14.81 9.57 -0.54
C PHE A 57 -15.71 9.24 -1.73
N GLU A 58 -16.13 7.99 -1.91
CA GLU A 58 -17.04 7.63 -3.00
C GLU A 58 -18.49 8.11 -2.73
N PRO A 59 -19.21 8.64 -3.73
CA PRO A 59 -20.60 9.06 -3.58
C PRO A 59 -21.54 7.85 -3.63
N LYS A 60 -21.68 7.14 -2.50
CA LYS A 60 -22.49 5.92 -2.43
C LYS A 60 -23.71 6.11 -1.53
N PRO A 61 -24.95 5.94 -2.06
CA PRO A 61 -26.17 6.17 -1.29
C PRO A 61 -26.41 5.13 -0.20
N SER A 62 -25.86 3.94 -0.34
CA SER A 62 -26.17 2.77 0.49
C SER A 62 -25.14 2.49 1.59
N TYR A 63 -24.36 3.50 2.00
CA TYR A 63 -23.27 3.32 2.98
C TYR A 63 -23.75 2.78 4.33
N GLN A 64 -24.87 3.29 4.85
CA GLN A 64 -25.42 2.82 6.13
C GLN A 64 -25.80 1.34 6.05
N ALA A 65 -26.65 0.98 5.09
CA ALA A 65 -27.07 -0.41 4.87
C ALA A 65 -25.88 -1.36 4.58
N LEU A 66 -24.86 -0.90 3.85
CA LEU A 66 -23.63 -1.66 3.65
C LEU A 66 -22.89 -1.88 4.98
N THR A 67 -22.73 -0.83 5.77
CA THR A 67 -22.00 -0.88 7.04
C THR A 67 -22.69 -1.83 8.02
N ASP A 68 -24.03 -1.81 8.08
CA ASP A 68 -24.81 -2.71 8.93
C ASP A 68 -24.64 -4.16 8.51
N ARG A 69 -24.73 -4.48 7.20
CA ARG A 69 -24.43 -5.83 6.70
C ARG A 69 -23.01 -6.28 7.01
N LEU A 70 -22.02 -5.38 6.93
CA LEU A 70 -20.63 -5.73 7.28
C LEU A 70 -20.47 -6.03 8.78
N ARG A 71 -21.22 -5.36 9.66
CA ARG A 71 -21.27 -5.69 11.09
C ARG A 71 -21.95 -7.03 11.34
N GLU A 72 -23.09 -7.28 10.71
CA GLU A 72 -23.81 -8.56 10.79
C GLU A 72 -22.95 -9.74 10.34
N GLN A 73 -22.13 -9.53 9.30
CA GLN A 73 -21.17 -10.53 8.79
C GLN A 73 -19.90 -10.65 9.64
N GLY A 74 -19.74 -9.86 10.71
CA GLY A 74 -18.53 -9.82 11.54
C GLY A 74 -17.28 -9.26 10.84
N LYS A 75 -17.44 -8.61 9.68
CA LYS A 75 -16.34 -7.99 8.91
C LYS A 75 -15.98 -6.59 9.41
N LEU A 76 -16.86 -5.96 10.17
CA LEU A 76 -16.65 -4.67 10.83
C LEU A 76 -16.87 -4.83 12.33
N ALA A 77 -15.89 -4.41 13.14
CA ALA A 77 -15.99 -4.54 14.58
C ALA A 77 -17.13 -3.68 15.17
N PRO A 78 -17.82 -4.14 16.23
CA PRO A 78 -18.83 -3.35 16.92
C PRO A 78 -18.29 -1.98 17.36
N GLY A 79 -19.10 -0.94 17.23
CA GLY A 79 -18.72 0.43 17.59
C GLY A 79 -17.76 1.13 16.62
N THR A 80 -17.17 0.42 15.64
CA THR A 80 -16.32 1.08 14.62
C THR A 80 -17.20 1.95 13.72
N GLN A 81 -16.89 3.25 13.69
CA GLN A 81 -17.59 4.22 12.87
C GLN A 81 -17.11 4.15 11.42
N VAL A 82 -18.04 4.29 10.47
CA VAL A 82 -17.73 4.45 9.05
C VAL A 82 -18.36 5.75 8.59
N LEU A 83 -17.51 6.70 8.22
CA LEU A 83 -17.90 8.03 7.78
C LEU A 83 -17.67 8.15 6.28
N ASN A 84 -18.63 8.74 5.59
CA ASN A 84 -18.53 9.04 4.17
C ASN A 84 -18.84 10.51 3.96
N VAL A 85 -17.99 11.20 3.20
CA VAL A 85 -18.11 12.66 3.00
C VAL A 85 -19.49 13.08 2.46
N PHE A 86 -20.05 12.30 1.53
CA PHE A 86 -21.34 12.64 0.93
C PHE A 86 -22.51 12.34 1.87
N GLN A 87 -22.46 11.26 2.64
CA GLN A 87 -23.47 11.00 3.67
C GLN A 87 -23.41 12.03 4.79
N HIS A 88 -22.20 12.37 5.25
CA HIS A 88 -21.98 13.37 6.28
C HIS A 88 -22.66 14.70 5.93
N TYR A 89 -22.40 15.26 4.74
CA TYR A 89 -23.03 16.52 4.34
C TYR A 89 -24.48 16.40 3.87
N ARG A 90 -24.94 15.19 3.50
CA ARG A 90 -26.36 14.94 3.24
C ARG A 90 -27.19 15.11 4.52
N ASP A 91 -26.63 14.66 5.64
CA ASP A 91 -27.30 14.65 6.95
C ASP A 91 -26.97 15.88 7.80
N ALA A 92 -25.86 16.58 7.49
CA ALA A 92 -25.44 17.78 8.21
C ALA A 92 -26.49 18.90 8.12
N ASP A 93 -26.67 19.59 9.25
CA ASP A 93 -27.34 20.87 9.28
C ASP A 93 -26.34 21.95 8.84
N LEU A 94 -26.58 22.50 7.66
CA LEU A 94 -25.76 23.54 7.04
C LEU A 94 -26.45 24.90 7.08
N ASP A 95 -27.66 24.97 7.64
CA ASP A 95 -28.46 26.16 7.65
C ASP A 95 -27.85 27.20 8.63
N GLY A 96 -27.86 28.47 8.22
CA GLY A 96 -27.27 29.55 9.02
C GLY A 96 -25.74 29.65 8.97
N LEU A 97 -25.04 28.73 8.29
CA LEU A 97 -23.63 28.95 7.94
C LEU A 97 -23.49 30.14 6.99
N PRO A 98 -22.43 30.95 7.14
CA PRO A 98 -22.27 32.14 6.30
C PRO A 98 -22.10 31.73 4.82
N ALA A 99 -22.83 32.41 3.94
CA ALA A 99 -22.68 32.22 2.52
C ALA A 99 -21.26 32.57 2.06
N VAL A 100 -20.72 31.76 1.15
CA VAL A 100 -19.37 31.95 0.64
C VAL A 100 -19.33 33.09 -0.36
N ALA A 101 -18.51 34.11 -0.08
CA ALA A 101 -18.20 35.19 -1.01
C ALA A 101 -17.25 34.71 -2.12
N GLN A 102 -17.78 33.94 -3.08
CA GLN A 102 -17.06 33.51 -4.29
C GLN A 102 -17.85 33.87 -5.55
N PRO A 103 -17.17 34.15 -6.70
CA PRO A 103 -17.83 34.41 -7.96
C PRO A 103 -18.83 33.30 -8.32
N ALA A 104 -19.97 33.69 -8.91
CA ALA A 104 -20.96 32.74 -9.38
C ALA A 104 -20.33 31.71 -10.34
N VAL A 105 -20.83 30.48 -10.30
CA VAL A 105 -20.43 29.45 -11.26
C VAL A 105 -20.89 29.94 -12.65
N PRO A 106 -19.99 29.99 -13.66
CA PRO A 106 -20.38 30.33 -15.02
C PRO A 106 -21.49 29.41 -15.54
N GLU A 107 -22.40 29.96 -16.33
CA GLU A 107 -23.44 29.16 -16.98
C GLU A 107 -22.81 28.15 -17.95
N ASP A 108 -23.28 26.91 -17.90
CA ASP A 108 -22.86 25.86 -18.81
C ASP A 108 -23.61 26.01 -20.15
N GLN A 109 -22.89 26.34 -21.22
CA GLN A 109 -23.45 26.54 -22.56
C GLN A 109 -23.25 25.31 -23.47
N GLY A 110 -22.65 24.23 -22.93
CA GLY A 110 -22.43 23.01 -23.69
C GLY A 110 -23.67 22.11 -23.74
N PRO A 111 -23.70 21.15 -24.67
CA PRO A 111 -24.80 20.21 -24.78
C PRO A 111 -24.91 19.30 -23.54
N ALA A 112 -26.14 18.97 -23.17
CA ALA A 112 -26.47 18.10 -22.04
C ALA A 112 -27.18 16.84 -22.55
N GLY A 113 -26.72 15.68 -22.09
CA GLY A 113 -27.36 14.39 -22.32
C GLY A 113 -28.56 14.16 -21.40
N GLN A 114 -29.11 12.94 -21.45
CA GLN A 114 -30.17 12.54 -20.54
C GLN A 114 -29.62 12.36 -19.11
N PRO A 115 -30.38 12.75 -18.07
CA PRO A 115 -29.94 12.60 -16.70
C PRO A 115 -30.02 11.12 -16.27
N GLU A 116 -28.91 10.60 -15.77
CA GLU A 116 -28.88 9.34 -15.02
C GLU A 116 -29.24 9.62 -13.56
N VAL A 117 -30.20 8.87 -13.03
CA VAL A 117 -30.70 9.04 -11.66
C VAL A 117 -30.27 7.84 -10.81
N VAL A 118 -29.63 8.12 -9.68
CA VAL A 118 -29.28 7.13 -8.66
C VAL A 118 -30.18 7.37 -7.44
N LEU A 119 -30.92 6.33 -7.07
CA LEU A 119 -31.77 6.34 -5.87
C LEU A 119 -31.01 5.77 -4.67
N ASP A 120 -31.43 6.17 -3.48
CA ASP A 120 -31.00 5.54 -2.23
C ASP A 120 -31.86 4.33 -1.86
N PRO A 121 -31.51 3.57 -0.80
CA PRO A 121 -32.28 2.40 -0.39
C PRO A 121 -33.74 2.68 0.00
N SER A 122 -34.11 3.92 0.33
CA SER A 122 -35.50 4.31 0.58
C SER A 122 -36.29 4.65 -0.70
N GLY A 123 -35.61 4.70 -1.86
CA GLY A 123 -36.22 5.08 -3.13
C GLY A 123 -36.17 6.57 -3.43
N GLU A 124 -35.56 7.37 -2.55
CA GLU A 124 -35.38 8.80 -2.76
C GLU A 124 -34.21 9.09 -3.70
N VAL A 125 -34.27 10.20 -4.44
CA VAL A 125 -33.17 10.60 -5.32
C VAL A 125 -31.95 10.94 -4.46
N PHE A 126 -30.82 10.27 -4.71
CA PHE A 126 -29.54 10.59 -4.07
C PHE A 126 -28.66 11.45 -4.98
N MET A 127 -28.59 11.11 -6.26
CA MET A 127 -27.71 11.77 -7.22
C MET A 127 -28.35 11.79 -8.60
N ARG A 128 -28.19 12.91 -9.32
CA ARG A 128 -28.43 13.02 -10.75
C ARG A 128 -27.13 13.35 -11.46
N THR A 129 -26.79 12.61 -12.51
CA THR A 129 -25.61 12.84 -13.34
C THR A 129 -26.06 13.20 -14.74
N ILE A 130 -25.59 14.34 -15.25
CA ILE A 130 -25.77 14.71 -16.66
C ILE A 130 -24.43 14.51 -17.36
N MET A 131 -24.42 13.59 -18.32
CA MET A 131 -23.29 13.35 -19.21
C MET A 131 -23.36 14.30 -20.42
N ARG A 132 -22.22 14.59 -21.02
CA ARG A 132 -22.14 15.19 -22.35
C ARG A 132 -22.55 14.14 -23.40
N PRO A 133 -22.92 14.55 -24.63
CA PRO A 133 -23.29 13.61 -25.70
C PRO A 133 -22.20 12.60 -26.10
N ASP A 134 -20.94 12.82 -25.70
CA ASP A 134 -19.83 11.89 -25.91
C ASP A 134 -19.91 10.62 -25.03
N GLY A 135 -20.85 10.58 -24.07
CA GLY A 135 -21.07 9.44 -23.17
C GLY A 135 -19.96 9.19 -22.14
N THR A 136 -18.94 10.05 -22.07
CA THR A 136 -17.76 9.84 -21.19
C THR A 136 -17.47 11.04 -20.31
N THR A 137 -17.82 12.25 -20.75
CA THR A 137 -17.61 13.48 -20.00
C THR A 137 -18.83 13.80 -19.15
N VAL A 138 -18.62 14.06 -17.87
CA VAL A 138 -19.68 14.51 -16.96
C VAL A 138 -19.82 16.02 -17.07
N ALA A 139 -21.00 16.51 -17.46
CA ALA A 139 -21.30 17.94 -17.48
C ALA A 139 -21.47 18.46 -16.05
N HIS A 140 -22.36 17.81 -15.29
CA HIS A 140 -22.51 18.08 -13.87
C HIS A 140 -23.18 16.93 -13.11
N ARG A 141 -22.99 16.92 -11.79
CA ARG A 141 -23.70 16.09 -10.82
C ARG A 141 -24.43 16.97 -9.81
N ARG A 142 -25.59 16.51 -9.39
CA ARG A 142 -26.39 17.10 -8.30
C ARG A 142 -26.67 16.02 -7.27
N TYR A 143 -26.50 16.36 -6.00
CA TYR A 143 -26.72 15.44 -4.88
C TYR A 143 -27.81 15.98 -3.97
N TYR A 144 -28.70 15.09 -3.54
CA TYR A 144 -29.97 15.45 -2.93
C TYR A 144 -30.13 14.84 -1.54
N ARG A 145 -30.73 15.60 -0.64
CA ARG A 145 -31.21 15.13 0.66
C ARG A 145 -32.55 14.38 0.50
N PRO A 146 -32.99 13.61 1.50
CA PRO A 146 -34.29 12.93 1.46
C PRO A 146 -35.50 13.86 1.28
N ASP A 147 -35.40 15.14 1.65
CA ASP A 147 -36.47 16.13 1.44
C ASP A 147 -36.49 16.73 0.02
N GLY A 148 -35.61 16.27 -0.87
CA GLY A 148 -35.48 16.73 -2.25
C GLY A 148 -34.61 17.99 -2.41
N THR A 149 -34.11 18.60 -1.33
CA THR A 149 -33.19 19.74 -1.43
C THR A 149 -31.80 19.29 -1.89
N GLU A 150 -31.11 20.12 -2.67
CA GLU A 150 -29.72 19.86 -3.06
C GLU A 150 -28.77 20.19 -1.92
N PHE A 151 -27.83 19.29 -1.61
CA PHE A 151 -26.77 19.56 -0.65
C PHE A 151 -25.41 19.75 -1.31
N PHE A 152 -25.20 19.20 -2.51
CA PHE A 152 -23.91 19.28 -3.19
C PHE A 152 -24.04 19.31 -4.71
N ARG A 153 -23.13 20.04 -5.36
CA ARG A 153 -22.98 20.11 -6.83
C ARG A 153 -21.54 19.86 -7.24
N ASP A 154 -21.33 19.13 -8.33
CA ASP A 154 -20.03 18.98 -8.99
C ASP A 154 -20.21 19.38 -10.46
N GLU A 155 -19.61 20.49 -10.87
CA GLU A 155 -19.93 21.19 -12.12
C GLU A 155 -18.67 21.44 -12.93
N ALA A 156 -18.71 21.11 -14.21
CA ALA A 156 -17.64 21.40 -15.18
C ALA A 156 -18.23 22.14 -16.40
N PRO A 157 -18.64 23.42 -16.23
CA PRO A 157 -19.24 24.21 -17.29
C PRO A 157 -18.26 24.43 -18.46
N VAL A 158 -18.81 24.53 -19.66
CA VAL A 158 -18.08 24.93 -20.88
C VAL A 158 -18.76 26.12 -21.55
N ASP A 159 -18.02 26.88 -22.34
CA ASP A 159 -18.61 27.91 -23.21
C ASP A 159 -19.29 27.31 -24.45
N ALA A 160 -19.92 28.15 -25.28
CA ALA A 160 -20.57 27.73 -26.52
C ALA A 160 -19.63 27.02 -27.52
N ALA A 161 -18.31 27.20 -27.40
CA ALA A 161 -17.31 26.51 -28.22
C ALA A 161 -16.82 25.18 -27.59
N GLY A 162 -17.35 24.81 -26.42
CA GLY A 162 -16.95 23.62 -25.67
C GLY A 162 -15.67 23.79 -24.84
N LYS A 163 -15.18 25.02 -24.67
CA LYS A 163 -13.97 25.28 -23.86
C LYS A 163 -14.30 25.19 -22.36
N PRO A 164 -13.51 24.44 -21.55
CA PRO A 164 -13.70 24.37 -20.11
C PRO A 164 -13.63 25.74 -19.40
N LEU A 165 -14.63 26.05 -18.58
CA LEU A 165 -14.71 27.24 -17.72
C LEU A 165 -14.28 26.97 -16.27
N GLY A 166 -13.59 25.85 -16.07
CA GLY A 166 -13.15 25.34 -14.77
C GLY A 166 -14.11 24.33 -14.16
N ARG A 167 -13.71 23.76 -13.02
CA ARG A 167 -14.55 22.87 -12.21
C ARG A 167 -14.95 23.57 -10.91
N TYR A 168 -16.17 23.30 -10.44
CA TYR A 168 -16.75 23.88 -9.25
C TYR A 168 -17.47 22.79 -8.46
N LEU A 169 -17.04 22.60 -7.22
CA LEU A 169 -17.71 21.74 -6.26
C LEU A 169 -18.36 22.65 -5.23
N THR A 170 -19.68 22.64 -5.11
CA THR A 170 -20.42 23.58 -4.26
C THR A 170 -21.25 22.81 -3.24
N LEU A 171 -21.04 23.12 -1.96
CA LEU A 171 -21.85 22.65 -0.84
C LEU A 171 -22.96 23.68 -0.55
N LEU A 172 -24.19 23.20 -0.33
CA LEU A 172 -25.39 24.01 -0.25
C LEU A 172 -26.14 23.80 1.07
N ASP A 173 -26.70 24.87 1.64
CA ASP A 173 -27.71 24.78 2.69
C ASP A 173 -29.08 24.30 2.13
N ARG A 174 -30.12 24.14 2.96
CA ARG A 174 -31.45 23.70 2.49
C ARG A 174 -32.18 24.75 1.66
N THR A 175 -31.80 26.01 1.76
CA THR A 175 -32.38 27.12 0.98
C THR A 175 -31.71 27.27 -0.40
N GLY A 176 -30.60 26.57 -0.63
CA GLY A 176 -29.83 26.58 -1.87
C GLY A 176 -28.68 27.59 -1.89
N ASN A 177 -28.33 28.20 -0.75
CA ASN A 177 -27.15 29.08 -0.68
C ASN A 177 -25.86 28.26 -0.62
N ALA A 178 -24.81 28.75 -1.27
CA ALA A 178 -23.50 28.14 -1.21
C ALA A 178 -22.81 28.42 0.12
N VAL A 179 -22.60 27.38 0.93
CA VAL A 179 -21.87 27.41 2.21
C VAL A 179 -20.44 26.91 2.08
N GLY A 180 -20.08 26.33 0.92
CA GLY A 180 -18.73 25.89 0.60
C GLY A 180 -18.52 25.84 -0.92
N ARG A 181 -17.33 26.20 -1.41
CA ARG A 181 -17.00 26.04 -2.84
C ARG A 181 -15.51 25.79 -3.07
N TRP A 182 -15.21 24.78 -3.90
CA TRP A 182 -13.86 24.33 -4.23
C TRP A 182 -13.68 24.12 -5.73
N ARG A 183 -12.42 24.13 -6.18
CA ARG A 183 -12.04 23.89 -7.59
C ARG A 183 -11.68 22.45 -7.89
N THR A 184 -11.33 21.68 -6.87
CA THR A 184 -10.95 20.27 -6.99
C THR A 184 -11.68 19.43 -5.94
N ALA A 185 -11.93 18.16 -6.28
CA ALA A 185 -12.50 17.20 -5.31
C ALA A 185 -11.55 16.98 -4.12
N GLY A 186 -10.24 16.99 -4.35
CA GLY A 186 -9.25 16.88 -3.28
C GLY A 186 -9.32 18.00 -2.25
N ASP A 187 -9.57 19.25 -2.67
CA ASP A 187 -9.74 20.37 -1.74
C ASP A 187 -11.00 20.22 -0.88
N PHE A 188 -12.10 19.77 -1.48
CA PHE A 188 -13.33 19.46 -0.76
C PHE A 188 -13.13 18.34 0.27
N TYR A 189 -12.49 17.24 -0.13
CA TYR A 189 -12.21 16.13 0.79
C TYR A 189 -11.27 16.54 1.93
N ARG A 190 -10.21 17.31 1.64
CA ARG A 190 -9.31 17.84 2.68
C ARG A 190 -10.01 18.82 3.61
N HIS A 191 -10.95 19.62 3.11
CA HIS A 191 -11.76 20.48 3.98
C HIS A 191 -12.53 19.64 5.00
N TRP A 192 -13.24 18.61 4.56
CA TRP A 192 -13.95 17.70 5.47
C TRP A 192 -13.00 17.00 6.45
N MET A 193 -11.82 16.55 5.99
CA MET A 193 -10.83 15.94 6.89
C MET A 193 -10.33 16.90 7.98
N ARG A 194 -10.19 18.19 7.68
CA ARG A 194 -9.86 19.22 8.68
C ARG A 194 -10.99 19.44 9.68
N GLU A 195 -12.24 19.41 9.22
CA GLU A 195 -13.40 19.46 10.12
C GLU A 195 -13.42 18.26 11.07
N LEU A 196 -13.15 17.05 10.56
CA LEU A 196 -13.03 15.84 11.38
C LEU A 196 -11.89 15.94 12.41
N ALA A 197 -10.74 16.50 12.02
CA ALA A 197 -9.62 16.73 12.93
C ALA A 197 -10.01 17.75 14.02
N GLY A 198 -10.69 18.84 13.66
CA GLY A 198 -11.20 19.84 14.61
C GLY A 198 -10.12 20.58 15.40
N GLY A 199 -8.87 20.60 14.90
CA GLY A 199 -7.71 21.18 15.59
C GLY A 199 -7.04 20.29 16.64
N ASP A 200 -7.67 19.17 17.00
CA ASP A 200 -7.08 18.14 17.86
C ASP A 200 -6.00 17.36 17.10
N ARG A 201 -5.11 16.67 17.82
CA ARG A 201 -4.21 15.70 17.19
C ARG A 201 -5.02 14.67 16.41
N ALA A 202 -4.76 14.57 15.11
CA ALA A 202 -5.44 13.63 14.22
C ALA A 202 -4.43 12.77 13.48
N VAL A 203 -4.72 11.48 13.37
CA VAL A 203 -3.90 10.50 12.65
C VAL A 203 -4.71 9.95 11.48
N PHE A 204 -4.23 10.16 10.26
CA PHE A 204 -4.77 9.57 9.05
C PHE A 204 -3.87 8.45 8.57
N ILE A 205 -4.35 7.21 8.63
CA ILE A 205 -3.65 6.02 8.13
C ILE A 205 -4.30 5.61 6.82
N VAL A 206 -3.55 5.74 5.73
CA VAL A 206 -4.05 5.58 4.36
C VAL A 206 -3.68 4.21 3.81
N ASP A 207 -4.69 3.42 3.43
CA ASP A 207 -4.48 2.10 2.79
C ASP A 207 -4.71 2.14 1.27
N SER A 208 -5.46 3.14 0.78
CA SER A 208 -5.80 3.29 -0.63
C SER A 208 -4.86 4.25 -1.35
N GLY A 209 -4.20 3.78 -2.42
CA GLY A 209 -3.34 4.62 -3.25
C GLY A 209 -4.05 5.81 -3.91
N PHE A 210 -5.36 5.67 -4.21
CA PHE A 210 -6.16 6.79 -4.72
C PHE A 210 -6.42 7.84 -3.63
N ALA A 211 -6.70 7.39 -2.40
CA ALA A 211 -6.87 8.30 -1.27
C ALA A 211 -5.54 8.98 -0.90
N ALA A 212 -4.40 8.34 -1.16
CA ALA A 212 -3.09 8.86 -0.81
C ALA A 212 -2.83 10.27 -1.39
N GLN A 213 -3.25 10.52 -2.63
CA GLN A 213 -3.11 11.82 -3.28
C GLN A 213 -3.99 12.92 -2.65
N VAL A 214 -5.10 12.53 -1.99
CA VAL A 214 -5.98 13.46 -1.29
C VAL A 214 -5.36 13.89 0.03
N VAL A 215 -4.75 12.94 0.76
CA VAL A 215 -4.21 13.12 2.11
C VAL A 215 -2.82 13.75 2.13
N ALA A 216 -1.97 13.44 1.15
CA ALA A 216 -0.58 13.91 1.10
C ALA A 216 -0.42 15.43 1.34
N PRO A 217 -1.30 16.33 0.82
CA PRO A 217 -1.19 17.77 1.07
C PRO A 217 -1.69 18.29 2.42
N LEU A 218 -2.03 17.42 3.39
CA LEU A 218 -2.38 17.85 4.76
C LEU A 218 -1.11 18.02 5.60
N ASP A 219 -0.63 19.25 5.73
CA ASP A 219 0.66 19.58 6.34
C ASP A 219 0.55 20.20 7.75
N GLU A 220 -0.65 20.31 8.29
CA GLU A 220 -0.91 20.89 9.60
C GLU A 220 -0.16 20.12 10.72
N GLN A 221 0.42 20.86 11.68
CA GLN A 221 1.25 20.30 12.76
C GLN A 221 0.48 19.41 13.74
N HIS A 222 -0.85 19.53 13.80
CA HIS A 222 -1.72 18.65 14.58
C HIS A 222 -2.23 17.45 13.76
N ILE A 223 -1.78 17.28 12.52
CA ILE A 223 -2.17 16.17 11.64
C ILE A 223 -0.94 15.30 11.35
N LEU A 224 -1.06 14.01 11.64
CA LEU A 224 -0.10 12.97 11.30
C LEU A 224 -0.66 12.11 10.15
N LYS A 225 0.10 11.95 9.07
CA LYS A 225 -0.29 11.18 7.87
C LYS A 225 0.65 10.02 7.62
N LEU A 226 0.12 8.80 7.68
CA LEU A 226 0.83 7.57 7.37
C LEU A 226 0.19 6.87 6.18
N VAL A 227 0.99 6.17 5.39
CA VAL A 227 0.52 5.34 4.27
C VAL A 227 1.03 3.92 4.41
N VAL A 228 0.14 2.95 4.24
CA VAL A 228 0.44 1.52 4.39
C VAL A 228 0.65 0.87 3.03
N ILE A 229 1.81 0.23 2.86
CA ILE A 229 2.20 -0.41 1.60
C ILE A 229 1.77 -1.88 1.60
N HIS A 230 0.55 -2.15 1.13
CA HIS A 230 -0.09 -3.48 1.20
C HIS A 230 0.44 -4.57 0.25
N ASN A 231 1.10 -4.17 -0.82
CA ASN A 231 1.60 -5.10 -1.86
C ASN A 231 3.03 -4.73 -2.21
N SER A 232 3.70 -5.58 -3.00
CA SER A 232 4.99 -5.22 -3.58
C SER A 232 4.90 -3.86 -4.27
N HIS A 233 5.91 -3.03 -4.04
CA HIS A 233 6.05 -1.75 -4.71
C HIS A 233 6.49 -1.90 -6.18
N ILE A 234 6.86 -3.13 -6.58
CA ILE A 234 7.30 -3.48 -7.94
C ILE A 234 6.18 -4.13 -8.72
N ALA A 235 5.98 -3.67 -9.96
CA ALA A 235 5.03 -4.26 -10.89
C ALA A 235 5.45 -5.69 -11.27
N GLY A 236 4.50 -6.62 -11.21
CA GLY A 236 4.68 -8.00 -11.68
C GLY A 236 5.69 -8.85 -10.89
N GLY A 237 6.22 -8.36 -9.76
CA GLY A 237 7.27 -9.07 -9.02
C GLY A 237 8.63 -9.06 -9.71
N GLY A 238 8.93 -8.03 -10.50
CA GLY A 238 10.27 -7.84 -11.08
C GLY A 238 11.33 -7.53 -10.02
N ASP A 239 12.54 -7.25 -10.49
CA ASP A 239 13.69 -6.91 -9.63
C ASP A 239 13.36 -5.72 -8.68
N PRO A 240 13.68 -5.80 -7.38
CA PRO A 240 13.36 -4.76 -6.42
C PRO A 240 14.03 -3.43 -6.71
N PHE A 241 15.21 -3.43 -7.35
CA PHE A 241 16.04 -2.25 -7.54
C PHE A 241 15.78 -1.59 -8.90
N THR A 242 15.60 -2.38 -9.95
CA THR A 242 15.47 -1.89 -11.34
C THR A 242 14.04 -2.02 -11.89
N GLY A 243 13.21 -2.84 -11.25
CA GLY A 243 11.85 -3.09 -11.68
C GLY A 243 10.97 -1.83 -11.66
N LYS A 244 9.99 -1.79 -12.56
CA LYS A 244 9.03 -0.67 -12.63
C LYS A 244 8.20 -0.61 -11.35
N LEU A 245 8.07 0.59 -10.77
CA LEU A 245 7.14 0.82 -9.68
C LEU A 245 5.70 0.54 -10.14
N ALA A 246 4.91 -0.08 -9.28
CA ALA A 246 3.50 -0.30 -9.56
C ALA A 246 2.76 1.04 -9.68
N THR A 247 1.98 1.23 -10.76
CA THR A 247 1.38 2.51 -11.15
C THR A 247 0.68 3.25 -10.01
N GLY A 248 -0.11 2.56 -9.20
CA GLY A 248 -0.85 3.16 -8.08
C GLY A 248 -0.01 3.54 -6.86
N ARG A 249 1.28 3.15 -6.78
CA ARG A 249 2.19 3.53 -5.69
C ARG A 249 3.27 4.52 -6.11
N LYS A 250 3.53 4.63 -7.41
CA LYS A 250 4.54 5.53 -7.96
C LYS A 250 4.45 6.95 -7.36
N PRO A 251 3.27 7.61 -7.30
CA PRO A 251 3.17 8.95 -6.71
C PRO A 251 3.53 9.02 -5.21
N ILE A 252 3.29 7.94 -4.46
CA ILE A 252 3.59 7.88 -3.02
C ILE A 252 5.11 7.87 -2.80
N PHE A 253 5.84 7.13 -3.64
CA PHE A 253 7.29 6.99 -3.50
C PHE A 253 8.08 8.13 -4.14
N GLU A 254 7.59 8.71 -5.24
CA GLU A 254 8.22 9.88 -5.87
C GLU A 254 8.14 11.13 -4.98
N ASP A 255 7.10 11.21 -4.14
CA ASP A 255 6.90 12.26 -3.14
C ASP A 255 6.79 11.65 -1.73
N SER A 256 7.76 10.82 -1.38
CA SER A 256 7.82 10.19 -0.04
C SER A 256 7.92 11.23 1.10
N ALA A 257 8.37 12.45 0.77
CA ALA A 257 8.48 13.57 1.69
C ALA A 257 7.14 14.13 2.14
N ALA A 258 6.08 13.93 1.36
CA ALA A 258 4.73 14.34 1.73
C ALA A 258 4.11 13.45 2.82
N TRP A 259 4.85 12.50 3.39
CA TRP A 259 4.36 11.55 4.40
C TRP A 259 5.18 11.60 5.69
N ASP A 260 4.51 11.50 6.83
CA ASP A 260 5.20 11.31 8.12
C ASP A 260 5.60 9.86 8.36
N GLY A 261 4.98 8.93 7.63
CA GLY A 261 5.29 7.51 7.75
C GLY A 261 4.89 6.70 6.53
N LEU A 262 5.87 6.08 5.89
CA LEU A 262 5.68 4.97 4.95
C LEU A 262 5.77 3.68 5.76
N VAL A 263 4.64 2.98 5.92
CA VAL A 263 4.54 1.77 6.73
C VAL A 263 4.56 0.55 5.82
N PHE A 264 5.66 -0.19 5.85
CA PHE A 264 5.84 -1.46 5.16
C PHE A 264 5.34 -2.62 6.03
N LEU A 265 4.82 -3.67 5.41
CA LEU A 265 4.32 -4.85 6.14
C LEU A 265 5.43 -5.81 6.57
N THR A 266 6.60 -5.72 5.92
CA THR A 266 7.73 -6.63 6.12
C THR A 266 9.03 -5.84 6.23
N ARG A 267 10.01 -6.40 6.95
CA ARG A 267 11.32 -5.76 7.10
C ARG A 267 12.06 -5.78 5.77
N LYS A 268 12.02 -6.91 5.07
CA LYS A 268 12.65 -7.10 3.75
C LYS A 268 12.14 -6.10 2.70
N GLN A 269 10.85 -5.74 2.73
CA GLN A 269 10.32 -4.73 1.81
C GLN A 269 10.84 -3.32 2.13
N ARG A 270 10.94 -2.97 3.42
CA ARG A 270 11.54 -1.69 3.84
C ARG A 270 13.02 -1.65 3.46
N GLU A 271 13.77 -2.71 3.72
CA GLU A 271 15.19 -2.81 3.39
C GLU A 271 15.43 -2.70 1.88
N ASP A 272 14.66 -3.41 1.05
CA ASP A 272 14.74 -3.27 -0.41
C ASP A 272 14.39 -1.83 -0.87
N TYR A 273 13.42 -1.19 -0.22
CA TYR A 273 13.09 0.21 -0.48
C TYR A 273 14.26 1.13 -0.10
N GLU A 274 14.87 0.96 1.08
CA GLU A 274 16.04 1.73 1.53
C GLU A 274 17.23 1.55 0.59
N LEU A 275 17.50 0.32 0.16
CA LEU A 275 18.58 0.01 -0.78
C LEU A 275 18.35 0.66 -2.15
N ARG A 276 17.10 0.77 -2.60
CA ARG A 276 16.77 1.38 -3.89
C ARG A 276 16.70 2.90 -3.82
N PHE A 277 16.05 3.44 -2.81
CA PHE A 277 15.66 4.85 -2.76
C PHE A 277 16.46 5.65 -1.75
N GLY A 278 17.31 5.03 -0.93
CA GLY A 278 17.97 5.71 0.18
C GLY A 278 17.19 5.60 1.48
N ARG A 279 17.83 6.00 2.59
CA ARG A 279 17.25 5.94 3.93
C ARG A 279 16.52 7.23 4.24
N ALA A 280 15.42 7.14 5.00
CA ALA A 280 14.71 8.28 5.52
C ALA A 280 14.16 7.99 6.92
N THR A 281 13.87 9.04 7.70
CA THR A 281 13.42 8.91 9.10
C THR A 281 11.96 8.47 9.23
N ASN A 282 11.19 8.56 8.13
CA ASN A 282 9.77 8.25 8.04
C ASN A 282 9.48 6.83 7.50
N LEU A 283 10.46 5.92 7.50
CA LEU A 283 10.29 4.55 7.00
C LEU A 283 10.07 3.56 8.15
N PHE A 284 8.90 2.93 8.20
CA PHE A 284 8.48 2.06 9.30
C PHE A 284 8.10 0.66 8.84
N THR A 285 8.16 -0.30 9.76
CA THR A 285 7.65 -1.65 9.52
C THR A 285 6.63 -2.01 10.58
N VAL A 286 5.40 -2.32 10.16
CA VAL A 286 4.35 -2.84 11.03
C VAL A 286 3.63 -3.96 10.32
N SER A 287 3.64 -5.15 10.92
CA SER A 287 2.93 -6.32 10.38
C SER A 287 1.41 -6.09 10.37
N ASN A 288 0.68 -6.79 9.50
CA ASN A 288 -0.75 -6.97 9.75
C ASN A 288 -0.96 -7.83 11.00
N PRO A 289 -2.06 -7.61 11.75
CA PRO A 289 -2.47 -8.52 12.79
C PRO A 289 -3.16 -9.76 12.19
N LYS A 290 -3.00 -10.91 12.84
CA LYS A 290 -3.80 -12.10 12.55
C LYS A 290 -4.24 -12.82 13.82
N PRO A 291 -5.55 -13.15 13.92
CA PRO A 291 -6.05 -14.02 14.97
C PRO A 291 -5.37 -15.39 14.93
N ARG A 292 -5.06 -15.91 16.12
CA ARG A 292 -4.53 -17.24 16.36
C ARG A 292 -5.48 -18.03 17.26
N ALA A 293 -5.35 -19.35 17.27
CA ALA A 293 -6.03 -20.19 18.24
C ALA A 293 -5.53 -19.86 19.67
N GLU A 294 -6.46 -19.77 20.62
CA GLU A 294 -6.16 -19.43 22.03
C GLU A 294 -5.20 -20.44 22.68
N ALA A 295 -5.33 -21.71 22.31
CA ALA A 295 -4.42 -22.80 22.66
C ALA A 295 -3.91 -23.48 21.39
N LEU A 296 -2.74 -24.10 21.48
CA LEU A 296 -2.21 -24.93 20.40
C LEU A 296 -3.18 -26.09 20.13
N PRO A 297 -3.70 -26.25 18.90
CA PRO A 297 -4.57 -27.37 18.56
C PRO A 297 -3.84 -28.72 18.75
N PRO A 298 -4.50 -29.76 19.30
CA PRO A 298 -3.88 -31.06 19.54
C PRO A 298 -3.32 -31.67 18.26
N PHE A 299 -2.04 -32.10 18.30
CA PHE A 299 -1.40 -32.73 17.15
C PHE A 299 -2.09 -34.03 16.72
N GLU A 300 -2.55 -34.84 17.69
CA GLU A 300 -3.24 -36.12 17.42
C GLU A 300 -4.58 -35.95 16.68
N GLY A 301 -5.15 -34.75 16.65
CA GLY A 301 -6.36 -34.43 15.89
C GLY A 301 -6.11 -34.10 14.41
N ARG A 302 -4.85 -34.12 13.96
CA ARG A 302 -4.48 -33.76 12.57
C ARG A 302 -4.40 -34.98 11.67
N ASP A 303 -4.90 -34.82 10.44
CA ASP A 303 -4.65 -35.80 9.38
C ASP A 303 -3.26 -35.56 8.77
N ARG A 304 -2.34 -36.49 9.06
CA ARG A 304 -0.95 -36.52 8.57
C ARG A 304 -0.84 -36.55 7.05
N ARG A 305 -1.92 -36.90 6.36
CA ARG A 305 -1.98 -37.02 4.90
C ARG A 305 -2.70 -35.84 4.25
N ARG A 306 -3.06 -34.81 5.02
CA ARG A 306 -3.81 -33.66 4.51
C ARG A 306 -2.98 -32.39 4.52
N GLY A 307 -2.87 -31.76 3.36
CA GLY A 307 -2.40 -30.39 3.18
C GLY A 307 -3.55 -29.42 2.94
N VAL A 308 -3.37 -28.15 3.30
CA VAL A 308 -4.34 -27.08 3.04
C VAL A 308 -3.66 -25.87 2.39
N MET A 309 -4.32 -25.29 1.39
CA MET A 309 -3.93 -24.03 0.77
C MET A 309 -5.12 -23.07 0.74
N VAL A 310 -5.01 -21.89 1.34
CA VAL A 310 -6.04 -20.85 1.29
C VAL A 310 -5.53 -19.71 0.41
N VAL A 311 -6.11 -19.54 -0.77
CA VAL A 311 -5.53 -18.68 -1.81
C VAL A 311 -6.55 -18.22 -2.85
N ARG A 312 -6.33 -17.03 -3.45
CA ARG A 312 -7.05 -16.66 -4.67
C ARG A 312 -6.44 -17.39 -5.87
N LEU A 313 -7.26 -17.87 -6.79
CA LEU A 313 -6.80 -18.57 -8.00
C LEU A 313 -6.41 -17.55 -9.08
N GLU A 314 -5.31 -16.83 -8.83
CA GLU A 314 -4.78 -15.78 -9.70
C GLU A 314 -3.31 -16.04 -10.04
N SER A 315 -2.82 -15.47 -11.14
CA SER A 315 -1.47 -15.76 -11.68
C SER A 315 -0.33 -15.49 -10.69
N GLN A 316 -0.49 -14.45 -9.86
CA GLN A 316 0.44 -14.13 -8.75
C GLN A 316 0.63 -15.30 -7.79
N LYS A 317 -0.42 -16.10 -7.56
CA LYS A 317 -0.47 -17.15 -6.55
C LYS A 317 0.05 -18.50 -7.03
N ASN A 318 0.14 -18.67 -8.35
CA ASN A 318 0.85 -19.75 -9.01
C ASN A 318 0.49 -21.14 -8.45
N VAL A 319 -0.81 -21.41 -8.37
CA VAL A 319 -1.36 -22.70 -7.88
C VAL A 319 -0.98 -23.86 -8.81
N ALA A 320 -0.62 -23.58 -10.07
CA ALA A 320 -0.02 -24.56 -10.97
C ALA A 320 1.20 -25.27 -10.37
N ASP A 321 2.13 -24.54 -9.74
CA ASP A 321 3.28 -25.15 -9.07
C ASP A 321 2.85 -26.01 -7.87
N ALA A 322 1.75 -25.67 -7.18
CA ALA A 322 1.23 -26.50 -6.10
C ALA A 322 0.73 -27.86 -6.62
N VAL A 323 0.15 -27.90 -7.83
CA VAL A 323 -0.21 -29.16 -8.51
C VAL A 323 1.04 -29.99 -8.79
N ASP A 324 2.10 -29.37 -9.32
CA ASP A 324 3.36 -30.06 -9.63
C ASP A 324 4.06 -30.59 -8.37
N VAL A 325 4.06 -29.81 -7.28
CA VAL A 325 4.55 -30.26 -5.97
C VAL A 325 3.79 -31.52 -5.55
N MET A 326 2.46 -31.50 -5.65
CA MET A 326 1.64 -32.64 -5.25
C MET A 326 1.80 -33.86 -6.17
N ALA A 327 2.12 -33.67 -7.45
CA ALA A 327 2.48 -34.75 -8.35
C ALA A 327 3.70 -35.53 -7.83
N LEU A 328 4.74 -34.81 -7.40
CA LEU A 328 5.97 -35.38 -6.85
C LEU A 328 5.75 -36.02 -5.47
N VAL A 329 4.90 -35.41 -4.63
CA VAL A 329 4.51 -36.00 -3.35
C VAL A 329 3.74 -37.30 -3.57
N HIS A 330 2.77 -37.32 -4.48
CA HIS A 330 1.92 -38.49 -4.76
C HIS A 330 2.72 -39.71 -5.22
N GLN A 331 3.81 -39.52 -5.97
CA GLN A 331 4.72 -40.61 -6.36
C GLN A 331 5.36 -41.32 -5.15
N LYS A 332 5.58 -40.61 -4.05
CA LYS A 332 6.19 -41.15 -2.83
C LYS A 332 5.16 -41.56 -1.77
N LEU A 333 4.07 -40.81 -1.67
CA LEU A 333 3.02 -40.94 -0.67
C LEU A 333 1.64 -40.79 -1.35
N PRO A 334 1.06 -41.88 -1.88
CA PRO A 334 -0.13 -41.82 -2.74
C PRO A 334 -1.39 -41.31 -2.01
N ASP A 335 -1.45 -41.48 -0.69
CA ASP A 335 -2.60 -41.07 0.12
C ASP A 335 -2.60 -39.58 0.52
N VAL A 336 -1.53 -38.83 0.23
CA VAL A 336 -1.43 -37.42 0.63
C VAL A 336 -2.22 -36.54 -0.32
N VAL A 337 -3.09 -35.68 0.23
CA VAL A 337 -3.98 -34.80 -0.52
C VAL A 337 -3.78 -33.33 -0.16
N LEU A 338 -4.12 -32.43 -1.08
CA LEU A 338 -4.12 -30.98 -0.90
C LEU A 338 -5.51 -30.41 -1.15
N ASP A 339 -6.12 -29.83 -0.12
CA ASP A 339 -7.36 -29.08 -0.25
C ASP A 339 -7.06 -27.59 -0.52
N VAL A 340 -7.53 -27.08 -1.66
CA VAL A 340 -7.32 -25.68 -2.08
C VAL A 340 -8.62 -24.89 -1.93
N TYR A 341 -8.61 -23.90 -1.05
CA TYR A 341 -9.75 -23.03 -0.77
C TYR A 341 -9.56 -21.64 -1.38
N GLY A 342 -10.53 -21.24 -2.20
CA GLY A 342 -10.66 -19.90 -2.76
C GLY A 342 -11.31 -19.87 -4.12
N LYS A 343 -11.37 -18.67 -4.70
CA LYS A 343 -11.91 -18.39 -6.04
C LYS A 343 -10.92 -17.51 -6.80
N GLY A 344 -11.02 -17.49 -8.12
CA GLY A 344 -10.22 -16.62 -8.97
C GLY A 344 -10.38 -16.99 -10.44
N SER A 345 -9.84 -16.14 -11.30
CA SER A 345 -9.95 -16.26 -12.76
C SER A 345 -9.33 -17.55 -13.31
N LEU A 346 -8.30 -18.09 -12.65
CA LEU A 346 -7.54 -19.26 -13.12
C LEU A 346 -8.11 -20.61 -12.64
N ARG A 347 -9.33 -20.64 -12.10
CA ARG A 347 -9.91 -21.89 -11.57
C ARG A 347 -9.91 -23.01 -12.61
N ASP A 348 -10.39 -22.72 -13.82
CA ASP A 348 -10.58 -23.75 -14.84
C ASP A 348 -9.24 -24.19 -15.45
N GLU A 349 -8.27 -23.28 -15.57
CA GLU A 349 -6.89 -23.61 -15.95
C GLU A 349 -6.22 -24.56 -14.94
N VAL A 350 -6.38 -24.27 -13.64
CA VAL A 350 -5.84 -25.14 -12.58
C VAL A 350 -6.54 -26.50 -12.58
N GLN A 351 -7.86 -26.53 -12.77
CA GLN A 351 -8.64 -27.77 -12.85
C GLN A 351 -8.18 -28.65 -14.03
N ALA A 352 -7.98 -28.07 -15.21
CA ALA A 352 -7.47 -28.80 -16.38
C ALA A 352 -6.08 -29.40 -16.11
N ARG A 353 -5.17 -28.64 -15.48
CA ARG A 353 -3.84 -29.16 -15.11
C ARG A 353 -3.91 -30.34 -14.14
N ILE A 354 -4.83 -30.29 -13.16
CA ILE A 354 -5.05 -31.38 -12.20
C ILE A 354 -5.49 -32.65 -12.94
N GLU A 355 -6.43 -32.51 -13.88
CA GLU A 355 -6.96 -33.63 -14.70
C GLU A 355 -5.89 -34.22 -15.63
N GLU A 356 -5.13 -33.36 -16.32
CA GLU A 356 -4.04 -33.76 -17.22
C GLU A 356 -2.96 -34.59 -16.50
N GLN A 357 -2.69 -34.28 -15.23
CA GLN A 357 -1.72 -35.02 -14.40
C GLN A 357 -2.33 -36.22 -13.66
N GLY A 358 -3.64 -36.48 -13.81
CA GLY A 358 -4.34 -37.56 -13.12
C GLY A 358 -4.46 -37.36 -11.60
N LEU A 359 -4.48 -36.11 -11.13
CA LEU A 359 -4.41 -35.74 -9.72
C LEU A 359 -5.76 -35.32 -9.12
N THR A 360 -6.89 -35.62 -9.77
CA THR A 360 -8.24 -35.17 -9.35
C THR A 360 -8.57 -35.52 -7.90
N GLU A 361 -8.13 -36.69 -7.42
CA GLU A 361 -8.37 -37.11 -6.03
C GLU A 361 -7.32 -36.58 -5.05
N VAL A 362 -6.18 -36.08 -5.57
CA VAL A 362 -5.01 -35.60 -4.82
C VAL A 362 -5.09 -34.10 -4.57
N VAL A 363 -5.46 -33.30 -5.57
CA VAL A 363 -5.58 -31.84 -5.46
C VAL A 363 -7.03 -31.44 -5.65
N ARG A 364 -7.66 -30.92 -4.58
CA ARG A 364 -9.10 -30.71 -4.52
C ARG A 364 -9.44 -29.23 -4.44
N LEU A 365 -10.01 -28.68 -5.50
CA LEU A 365 -10.46 -27.29 -5.53
C LEU A 365 -11.81 -27.13 -4.79
N ARG A 366 -11.76 -26.71 -3.52
CA ARG A 366 -12.93 -26.61 -2.63
C ARG A 366 -13.78 -25.36 -2.80
N GLY A 367 -13.33 -24.40 -3.60
CA GLY A 367 -14.00 -23.12 -3.77
C GLY A 367 -13.82 -22.20 -2.54
N HIS A 368 -14.59 -21.12 -2.49
CA HIS A 368 -14.52 -20.16 -1.37
C HIS A 368 -15.27 -20.68 -0.14
N ALA A 369 -14.59 -20.69 1.01
CA ALA A 369 -15.19 -20.96 2.32
C ALA A 369 -14.95 -19.77 3.27
N PRO A 370 -15.98 -19.19 3.91
CA PRO A 370 -15.87 -18.02 4.79
C PRO A 370 -14.91 -18.18 5.98
N ASN A 371 -14.64 -19.42 6.41
CA ASN A 371 -13.70 -19.73 7.50
C ASN A 371 -12.64 -20.77 7.05
N ALA A 372 -12.17 -20.66 5.80
CA ALA A 372 -11.18 -21.59 5.24
C ALA A 372 -9.90 -21.71 6.11
N ALA A 373 -9.55 -20.67 6.86
CA ALA A 373 -8.39 -20.70 7.75
C ALA A 373 -8.51 -21.78 8.85
N ALA A 374 -9.72 -22.10 9.33
CA ALA A 374 -9.91 -23.16 10.34
C ALA A 374 -9.46 -24.54 9.86
N GLU A 375 -9.40 -24.75 8.54
CA GLU A 375 -8.93 -26.00 7.94
C GLU A 375 -7.45 -26.30 8.25
N PHE A 376 -6.66 -25.28 8.57
CA PHE A 376 -5.28 -25.47 9.01
C PHE A 376 -5.18 -26.23 10.35
N GLU A 377 -6.21 -26.22 11.20
CA GLU A 377 -6.17 -26.90 12.50
C GLU A 377 -6.06 -28.41 12.37
N THR A 378 -6.63 -29.00 11.30
CA THR A 378 -6.64 -30.45 11.06
C THR A 378 -5.63 -30.89 10.02
N ALA A 379 -4.93 -29.95 9.37
CA ALA A 379 -3.95 -30.24 8.32
C ALA A 379 -2.55 -30.54 8.90
N CYS A 380 -1.79 -31.37 8.19
CA CYS A 380 -0.40 -31.68 8.46
C CYS A 380 0.55 -30.58 7.98
N PHE A 381 0.21 -29.91 6.88
CA PHE A 381 1.02 -28.85 6.29
C PHE A 381 0.14 -27.84 5.56
N SER A 382 0.67 -26.63 5.37
CA SER A 382 0.16 -25.69 4.39
C SER A 382 1.19 -25.42 3.30
N LEU A 383 0.71 -24.98 2.13
CA LEU A 383 1.56 -24.76 0.98
C LEU A 383 1.36 -23.36 0.40
N LEU A 384 2.45 -22.64 0.12
CA LEU A 384 2.44 -21.37 -0.60
C LEU A 384 3.46 -21.37 -1.73
N THR A 385 2.95 -21.32 -2.97
CA THR A 385 3.76 -21.32 -4.20
C THR A 385 3.71 -19.98 -4.94
N SER A 386 3.33 -18.89 -4.27
CA SER A 386 3.17 -17.58 -4.90
C SER A 386 4.47 -17.08 -5.54
N ARG A 387 4.37 -16.15 -6.49
CA ARG A 387 5.53 -15.50 -7.14
C ARG A 387 6.04 -14.29 -6.37
N ASN A 388 5.13 -13.56 -5.74
CA ASN A 388 5.42 -12.43 -4.88
C ASN A 388 4.27 -12.24 -3.89
N GLU A 389 4.49 -11.51 -2.81
CA GLU A 389 3.49 -11.13 -1.80
C GLU A 389 3.81 -9.73 -1.23
N GLY A 390 2.81 -9.08 -0.61
CA GLY A 390 3.07 -7.97 0.31
C GLY A 390 3.36 -8.48 1.72
N GLN A 391 2.42 -9.25 2.24
CA GLN A 391 2.60 -10.11 3.42
C GLN A 391 1.67 -11.32 3.29
N PRO A 392 2.16 -12.56 3.47
CA PRO A 392 1.38 -13.77 3.23
C PRO A 392 0.44 -14.08 4.41
N LEU A 393 -0.74 -13.44 4.41
CA LEU A 393 -1.75 -13.61 5.46
C LEU A 393 -2.13 -15.09 5.71
N ALA A 394 -2.19 -15.92 4.66
CA ALA A 394 -2.50 -17.34 4.78
C ALA A 394 -1.41 -18.13 5.55
N LEU A 395 -0.13 -17.74 5.44
CA LEU A 395 0.93 -18.35 6.23
C LEU A 395 0.80 -17.98 7.71
N MET A 396 0.48 -16.72 8.00
CA MET A 396 0.23 -16.28 9.37
C MET A 396 -0.97 -17.01 9.99
N GLU A 397 -2.04 -17.23 9.21
CA GLU A 397 -3.21 -18.00 9.62
C GLU A 397 -2.89 -19.49 9.88
N SER A 398 -2.01 -20.07 9.07
CA SER A 398 -1.47 -21.43 9.25
C SER A 398 -0.65 -21.54 10.54
N LEU A 399 0.28 -20.61 10.76
CA LEU A 399 1.07 -20.51 11.98
C LEU A 399 0.19 -20.40 13.22
N GLY A 400 -0.80 -19.49 13.20
CA GLY A 400 -1.74 -19.27 14.30
C GLY A 400 -2.57 -20.49 14.68
N ARG A 401 -2.58 -21.52 13.83
CA ARG A 401 -3.27 -22.80 14.05
C ARG A 401 -2.32 -23.96 14.22
N GLY A 402 -1.01 -23.71 14.35
CA GLY A 402 0.01 -24.75 14.52
C GLY A 402 0.18 -25.66 13.31
N CYS A 403 -0.16 -25.19 12.11
CA CYS A 403 0.05 -25.92 10.86
C CYS A 403 1.38 -25.47 10.22
N PRO A 404 2.38 -26.36 10.11
CA PRO A 404 3.66 -26.04 9.49
C PRO A 404 3.51 -25.63 8.02
N PRO A 405 3.97 -24.43 7.62
CA PRO A 405 3.98 -24.04 6.22
C PRO A 405 5.21 -24.57 5.48
N VAL A 406 5.01 -24.93 4.22
CA VAL A 406 6.04 -25.04 3.19
C VAL A 406 5.81 -23.91 2.20
N SER A 407 6.82 -23.05 2.01
CA SER A 407 6.69 -21.87 1.16
C SER A 407 7.91 -21.67 0.29
N TYR A 408 7.69 -21.12 -0.91
CA TYR A 408 8.76 -20.46 -1.65
C TYR A 408 9.31 -19.25 -0.86
N ASP A 409 10.63 -19.06 -0.87
CA ASP A 409 11.30 -17.85 -0.41
C ASP A 409 11.22 -16.78 -1.50
N ILE A 410 10.12 -16.04 -1.47
CA ILE A 410 9.79 -14.96 -2.40
C ILE A 410 9.74 -13.61 -1.69
N ARG A 411 9.81 -12.54 -2.49
CA ARG A 411 9.57 -11.19 -2.02
C ARG A 411 8.07 -10.90 -1.99
N TYR A 412 7.45 -10.55 -0.86
CA TYR A 412 7.97 -10.39 0.49
C TYR A 412 7.11 -11.16 1.50
N GLY A 413 7.69 -11.47 2.66
CA GLY A 413 6.96 -11.94 3.82
C GLY A 413 7.15 -13.40 4.22
N PRO A 414 7.33 -14.40 3.34
CA PRO A 414 7.64 -15.76 3.80
C PRO A 414 8.84 -15.81 4.74
N SER A 415 9.94 -15.12 4.40
CA SER A 415 11.14 -15.03 5.25
C SER A 415 10.98 -14.16 6.51
N ASP A 416 9.93 -13.33 6.61
CA ASP A 416 9.58 -12.60 7.83
C ASP A 416 8.75 -13.46 8.80
N VAL A 417 8.01 -14.43 8.25
CA VAL A 417 7.06 -15.29 8.98
C VAL A 417 7.71 -16.61 9.38
N ILE A 418 8.48 -17.23 8.48
CA ILE A 418 9.07 -18.56 8.61
C ILE A 418 10.56 -18.45 8.98
N GLU A 419 10.94 -19.20 10.00
CA GLU A 419 12.33 -19.56 10.31
C GLU A 419 12.55 -20.98 9.79
N ASP A 420 13.37 -21.10 8.72
CA ASP A 420 13.52 -22.35 7.97
C ASP A 420 13.97 -23.52 8.86
N GLY A 421 13.26 -24.64 8.76
CA GLY A 421 13.52 -25.85 9.54
C GLY A 421 13.08 -25.78 11.00
N VAL A 422 12.62 -24.62 11.49
CA VAL A 422 12.20 -24.44 12.89
C VAL A 422 10.69 -24.41 13.02
N ASN A 423 10.02 -23.51 12.30
CA ASN A 423 8.56 -23.30 12.40
C ASN A 423 7.83 -23.46 11.05
N GLY A 424 8.57 -23.90 10.03
CA GLY A 424 8.13 -24.11 8.66
C GLY A 424 9.33 -24.40 7.77
N PHE A 425 9.11 -24.50 6.47
CA PHE A 425 10.18 -24.63 5.47
C PHE A 425 10.12 -23.50 4.44
N LEU A 426 11.28 -22.91 4.17
CA LEU A 426 11.52 -22.01 3.05
C LEU A 426 12.36 -22.73 2.01
N VAL A 427 11.85 -22.81 0.79
CA VAL A 427 12.57 -23.42 -0.34
C VAL A 427 12.79 -22.37 -1.44
N PRO A 428 13.79 -22.54 -2.32
CA PRO A 428 14.01 -21.62 -3.42
C PRO A 428 12.74 -21.42 -4.26
N ALA A 429 12.53 -20.19 -4.74
CA ALA A 429 11.35 -19.88 -5.53
C ALA A 429 11.29 -20.75 -6.80
N ARG A 430 10.09 -21.32 -7.07
CA ARG A 430 9.81 -22.23 -8.21
C ARG A 430 10.53 -23.58 -8.17
N ASP A 431 11.12 -23.94 -7.04
CA ASP A 431 11.69 -25.27 -6.84
C ASP A 431 10.62 -26.23 -6.29
N THR A 432 9.84 -26.81 -7.22
CA THR A 432 8.77 -27.77 -6.89
C THR A 432 9.31 -29.06 -6.26
N ALA A 433 10.51 -29.48 -6.64
CA ALA A 433 11.16 -30.67 -6.09
C ALA A 433 11.54 -30.46 -4.62
N ALA A 434 12.20 -29.35 -4.30
CA ALA A 434 12.53 -29.01 -2.92
C ALA A 434 11.26 -28.88 -2.07
N ALA A 435 10.21 -28.21 -2.56
CA ALA A 435 8.93 -28.11 -1.85
C ALA A 435 8.32 -29.50 -1.57
N ALA A 436 8.30 -30.39 -2.57
CA ALA A 436 7.78 -31.75 -2.42
C ALA A 436 8.55 -32.57 -1.39
N GLU A 437 9.88 -32.46 -1.35
CA GLU A 437 10.71 -33.12 -0.34
C GLU A 437 10.36 -32.66 1.08
N ARG A 438 10.10 -31.36 1.28
CA ARG A 438 9.68 -30.81 2.58
C ARG A 438 8.29 -31.29 2.99
N VAL A 439 7.36 -31.36 2.04
CA VAL A 439 6.02 -31.94 2.29
C VAL A 439 6.13 -33.42 2.68
N VAL A 440 6.88 -34.23 1.92
CA VAL A 440 7.09 -35.64 2.22
C VAL A 440 7.68 -35.81 3.62
N ARG A 441 8.72 -35.03 3.96
CA ARG A 441 9.33 -35.06 5.28
C ARG A 441 8.32 -34.73 6.39
N LEU A 442 7.50 -33.68 6.21
CA LEU A 442 6.45 -33.33 7.17
C LEU A 442 5.42 -34.43 7.33
N CYS A 443 5.07 -35.17 6.29
CA CYS A 443 4.11 -36.28 6.35
C CYS A 443 4.69 -37.57 6.95
N THR A 444 5.98 -37.84 6.75
CA THR A 444 6.62 -39.08 7.26
C THR A 444 7.24 -38.97 8.65
N ASP A 445 7.63 -37.76 9.08
CA ASP A 445 8.25 -37.53 10.38
C ASP A 445 7.26 -36.82 11.32
N ALA A 446 6.63 -37.61 12.21
CA ALA A 446 5.59 -37.12 13.11
C ALA A 446 6.13 -36.21 14.21
N GLU A 447 7.32 -36.52 14.75
CA GLU A 447 7.94 -35.70 15.80
C GLU A 447 8.35 -34.34 15.25
N LEU A 448 8.96 -34.30 14.06
CA LEU A 448 9.30 -33.06 13.38
C LEU A 448 8.07 -32.19 13.16
N ALA A 449 6.98 -32.75 12.62
CA ALA A 449 5.79 -31.97 12.34
C ALA A 449 5.07 -31.50 13.61
N ARG A 450 5.08 -32.30 14.68
CA ARG A 450 4.55 -31.91 16.00
C ARG A 450 5.32 -30.73 16.56
N GLU A 451 6.65 -30.83 16.58
CA GLU A 451 7.50 -29.77 17.09
C GLU A 451 7.41 -28.51 16.23
N MET A 452 7.50 -28.65 14.90
CA MET A 452 7.39 -27.52 13.98
C MET A 452 6.03 -26.83 14.07
N GLY A 453 4.94 -27.58 14.25
CA GLY A 453 3.59 -27.02 14.47
C GLY A 453 3.50 -26.24 15.77
N ARG A 454 4.12 -26.73 16.84
CA ARG A 454 4.25 -26.01 18.12
C ARG A 454 5.02 -24.70 17.93
N ARG A 455 6.18 -24.73 17.26
CA ARG A 455 7.00 -23.54 16.97
C ARG A 455 6.29 -22.54 16.06
N ALA A 456 5.49 -23.02 15.10
CA ALA A 456 4.65 -22.20 14.23
C ALA A 456 3.60 -21.42 15.04
N TRP A 457 2.93 -22.09 15.97
CA TRP A 457 1.96 -21.46 16.86
C TRP A 457 2.62 -20.48 17.83
N GLU A 458 3.78 -20.79 18.40
CA GLU A 458 4.56 -19.84 19.22
C GLU A 458 4.94 -18.59 18.42
N ARG A 459 5.45 -18.77 17.20
CA ARG A 459 5.84 -17.66 16.31
C ARG A 459 4.66 -16.74 16.00
N SER A 460 3.44 -17.29 15.91
CA SER A 460 2.24 -16.52 15.61
C SER A 460 1.95 -15.41 16.64
N GLU A 461 2.48 -15.47 17.87
CA GLU A 461 2.32 -14.42 18.89
C GLU A 461 2.81 -13.06 18.41
N ALA A 462 3.90 -13.05 17.62
CA ALA A 462 4.47 -11.82 17.07
C ALA A 462 3.53 -11.08 16.11
N PHE A 463 2.49 -11.77 15.63
CA PHE A 463 1.48 -11.27 14.72
C PHE A 463 0.09 -11.14 15.37
N SER A 464 -0.01 -11.38 16.68
CA SER A 464 -1.26 -11.19 17.42
C SER A 464 -1.69 -9.73 17.39
N ASP A 465 -2.97 -9.48 17.62
CA ASP A 465 -3.50 -8.12 17.72
C ASP A 465 -2.73 -7.29 18.75
N THR A 466 -2.52 -7.82 19.95
CA THR A 466 -1.76 -7.13 21.01
C THR A 466 -0.35 -6.77 20.57
N ALA A 467 0.38 -7.72 19.96
CA ALA A 467 1.75 -7.48 19.52
C ALA A 467 1.84 -6.43 18.41
N VAL A 468 0.92 -6.48 17.44
CA VAL A 468 0.88 -5.54 16.31
C VAL A 468 0.42 -4.15 16.73
N ILE A 469 -0.54 -4.05 17.65
CA ILE A 469 -0.94 -2.75 18.20
C ILE A 469 0.19 -2.13 19.02
N GLY A 470 0.99 -2.92 19.73
CA GLY A 470 2.23 -2.45 20.34
C GLY A 470 3.24 -1.88 19.33
N GLN A 471 3.37 -2.49 18.15
CA GLN A 471 4.19 -1.95 17.05
C GLN A 471 3.63 -0.62 16.53
N TRP A 472 2.30 -0.53 16.35
CA TRP A 472 1.64 0.72 15.95
C TRP A 472 1.86 1.83 16.96
N ALA A 473 1.72 1.57 18.26
CA ALA A 473 1.97 2.55 19.31
C ALA A 473 3.39 3.12 19.20
N ALA A 474 4.40 2.27 19.10
CA ALA A 474 5.80 2.69 18.95
C ALA A 474 6.04 3.53 17.68
N VAL A 475 5.47 3.12 16.54
CA VAL A 475 5.58 3.86 15.27
C VAL A 475 4.89 5.22 15.36
N LEU A 476 3.69 5.29 15.92
CA LEU A 476 2.95 6.54 16.07
C LEU A 476 3.66 7.51 17.02
N GLU A 477 4.21 7.03 18.13
CA GLU A 477 5.03 7.84 19.04
C GLU A 477 6.29 8.37 18.35
N GLN A 478 6.96 7.54 17.55
CA GLN A 478 8.14 7.96 16.80
C GLN A 478 7.77 8.99 15.72
N ALA A 479 6.70 8.76 14.97
CA ALA A 479 6.26 9.66 13.92
C ALA A 479 5.80 11.02 14.49
N TRP A 480 5.05 11.03 15.60
CA TRP A 480 4.67 12.28 16.29
C TRP A 480 5.87 13.09 16.78
N ARG A 481 6.95 12.44 17.22
CA ARG A 481 8.20 13.13 17.60
C ARG A 481 8.88 13.83 16.42
N GLN A 482 8.63 13.39 15.19
CA GLN A 482 9.22 13.96 13.98
C GLN A 482 8.37 15.08 13.37
N VAL A 483 7.07 15.19 13.70
CA VAL A 483 6.17 16.21 13.14
C VAL A 483 6.67 17.65 13.32
N PRO A 484 7.21 18.07 14.48
CA PRO A 484 7.78 19.42 14.64
C PRO A 484 8.92 19.72 13.66
N ASP A 485 9.65 18.69 13.25
CA ASP A 485 10.79 18.78 12.33
C ASP A 485 10.40 18.53 10.85
N ARG A 486 9.09 18.36 10.57
CA ARG A 486 8.56 18.18 9.21
C ARG A 486 8.88 19.39 8.36
N VAL A 487 9.58 19.14 7.25
CA VAL A 487 9.83 20.15 6.22
C VAL A 487 8.72 20.09 5.17
N VAL A 488 8.15 21.24 4.81
CA VAL A 488 7.13 21.37 3.76
C VAL A 488 7.71 22.19 2.61
N LEU A 489 7.83 21.54 1.45
CA LEU A 489 8.52 22.07 0.27
C LEU A 489 7.58 22.19 -0.92
N SER A 490 7.90 23.12 -1.80
CA SER A 490 7.33 23.22 -3.14
C SER A 490 8.38 23.68 -4.15
N GLY A 491 8.23 23.26 -5.41
CA GLY A 491 9.16 23.64 -6.47
C GLY A 491 10.60 23.24 -6.21
N LEU A 492 10.81 22.10 -5.52
CA LEU A 492 12.12 21.50 -5.34
C LEU A 492 12.65 21.06 -6.72
N ASP A 493 13.70 21.71 -7.19
CA ASP A 493 14.26 21.54 -8.53
C ASP A 493 15.79 21.52 -8.50
N PHE A 494 16.39 20.85 -9.47
CA PHE A 494 17.84 20.78 -9.63
C PHE A 494 18.25 21.19 -11.05
N THR A 495 19.08 22.23 -11.13
CA THR A 495 19.67 22.70 -12.37
C THR A 495 21.13 22.27 -12.45
N LEU A 496 21.45 21.37 -13.39
CA LEU A 496 22.83 21.01 -13.72
C LEU A 496 23.56 22.22 -14.31
N ARG A 497 24.73 22.56 -13.76
CA ARG A 497 25.59 23.67 -14.21
C ARG A 497 26.77 23.15 -15.03
N GLU A 498 27.46 22.14 -14.51
CA GLU A 498 28.63 21.55 -15.13
C GLU A 498 28.57 20.02 -15.04
N LEU A 499 29.15 19.38 -16.05
CA LEU A 499 29.27 17.93 -16.16
C LEU A 499 30.63 17.59 -16.75
N GLY A 500 31.49 16.98 -15.93
CA GLY A 500 32.82 16.52 -16.30
C GLY A 500 32.86 15.00 -16.47
N LEU A 501 33.60 14.55 -17.48
CA LEU A 501 33.97 13.15 -17.68
C LEU A 501 35.50 13.07 -17.73
N PRO A 502 36.20 13.09 -16.58
CA PRO A 502 37.65 13.01 -16.54
C PRO A 502 38.19 11.77 -17.28
N ALA A 503 39.35 11.91 -17.93
CA ALA A 503 40.01 10.82 -18.61
C ALA A 503 40.37 9.73 -17.60
N ALA A 504 39.87 8.50 -17.83
CA ALA A 504 39.91 7.29 -16.98
C ALA A 504 38.59 6.84 -16.34
N GLY A 505 37.46 7.49 -16.68
CA GLY A 505 36.13 6.90 -16.45
C GLY A 505 35.42 7.39 -15.20
N GLY A 506 35.87 8.50 -14.61
CA GLY A 506 35.13 9.23 -13.58
C GLY A 506 33.96 10.06 -14.13
N LEU A 507 33.16 10.58 -13.20
CA LEU A 507 32.00 11.42 -13.45
C LEU A 507 31.97 12.55 -12.43
N GLU A 508 31.92 13.80 -12.86
CA GLU A 508 31.77 14.95 -11.98
C GLU A 508 30.55 15.76 -12.39
N ILE A 509 29.71 16.13 -11.42
CA ILE A 509 28.60 17.05 -11.62
C ILE A 509 28.75 18.25 -10.70
N GLU A 510 28.33 19.40 -11.19
CA GLU A 510 28.06 20.56 -10.37
C GLU A 510 26.69 21.12 -10.74
N GLY A 511 25.90 21.53 -9.76
CA GLY A 511 24.59 22.10 -10.01
C GLY A 511 24.03 22.89 -8.84
N GLU A 512 22.87 23.48 -9.10
CA GLU A 512 22.13 24.29 -8.14
C GLU A 512 20.81 23.60 -7.79
N LEU A 513 20.60 23.34 -6.51
CA LEU A 513 19.33 22.92 -5.95
C LEU A 513 18.56 24.16 -5.52
N ALA A 514 17.28 24.27 -5.86
CA ALA A 514 16.41 25.36 -5.44
C ALA A 514 15.05 24.84 -4.97
N TRP A 515 14.45 25.49 -3.98
CA TRP A 515 13.12 25.17 -3.48
C TRP A 515 12.45 26.35 -2.80
N ARG A 516 11.15 26.21 -2.55
CA ARG A 516 10.40 27.08 -1.63
C ARG A 516 9.98 26.26 -0.44
N GLN A 517 10.21 26.80 0.75
CA GLN A 517 9.83 26.18 2.00
C GLN A 517 8.74 27.00 2.68
N SER A 518 7.69 26.34 3.14
CA SER A 518 6.57 26.98 3.84
C SER A 518 6.53 26.66 5.32
N ALA A 519 7.16 25.57 5.77
CA ALA A 519 7.21 25.16 7.17
C ALA A 519 8.42 24.26 7.47
N GLY A 520 8.72 24.10 8.77
CA GLY A 520 9.79 23.25 9.28
C GLY A 520 11.14 23.97 9.44
N PRO A 521 12.17 23.26 9.97
CA PRO A 521 13.53 23.77 10.04
C PRO A 521 14.11 24.03 8.65
N ALA A 522 15.02 25.00 8.52
CA ALA A 522 15.64 25.38 7.25
C ALA A 522 16.29 24.16 6.58
N LEU A 523 15.78 23.76 5.40
CA LEU A 523 16.25 22.56 4.71
C LEU A 523 17.74 22.67 4.35
N GLU A 524 18.23 23.87 4.06
CA GLU A 524 19.63 24.13 3.76
C GLU A 524 20.59 23.71 4.88
N ASP A 525 20.14 23.55 6.12
CA ASP A 525 20.97 23.08 7.24
C ASP A 525 20.91 21.55 7.44
N LEU A 526 19.94 20.89 6.80
CA LEU A 526 19.64 19.47 6.97
C LEU A 526 20.04 18.61 5.77
N VAL A 527 20.16 19.23 4.58
CA VAL A 527 20.38 18.52 3.33
C VAL A 527 21.69 17.74 3.34
N ARG A 528 21.55 16.46 3.04
CA ARG A 528 22.58 15.63 2.43
C ARG A 528 22.18 15.37 1.00
N ALA A 529 23.15 15.46 0.09
CA ALA A 529 22.93 15.15 -1.31
C ALA A 529 23.88 14.03 -1.72
N ASN A 530 23.41 13.15 -2.60
CA ASN A 530 24.15 12.02 -3.10
C ASN A 530 24.02 11.97 -4.62
N LEU A 531 25.13 11.78 -5.32
CA LEU A 531 25.12 11.30 -6.70
C LEU A 531 24.81 9.80 -6.68
N VAL A 532 23.70 9.42 -7.30
CA VAL A 532 23.21 8.04 -7.33
C VAL A 532 23.47 7.46 -8.69
N VAL A 533 24.15 6.31 -8.71
CA VAL A 533 24.47 5.55 -9.91
C VAL A 533 23.62 4.29 -9.92
N GLY A 534 22.57 4.31 -10.74
CA GLY A 534 21.65 3.19 -10.95
C GLY A 534 22.15 2.22 -12.00
N ARG A 535 21.93 0.92 -11.74
CA ARG A 535 22.30 -0.18 -12.63
C ARG A 535 21.09 -0.62 -13.45
N ARG A 536 21.27 -0.95 -14.74
CA ARG A 536 20.18 -1.51 -15.57
C ARG A 536 20.11 -3.04 -15.59
N ALA A 537 21.23 -3.71 -15.37
CA ALA A 537 21.31 -5.18 -15.38
C ALA A 537 20.89 -5.84 -14.05
N GLY A 538 20.44 -5.05 -13.07
CA GLY A 538 20.07 -5.52 -11.73
C GLY A 538 21.03 -5.05 -10.64
N GLY A 539 20.60 -5.18 -9.38
CA GLY A 539 21.37 -4.78 -8.21
C GLY A 539 21.05 -3.36 -7.71
N ALA A 540 21.35 -3.11 -6.44
CA ALA A 540 21.07 -1.84 -5.79
C ALA A 540 21.91 -0.69 -6.40
N PRO A 541 21.36 0.53 -6.46
CA PRO A 541 22.14 1.71 -6.82
C PRO A 541 23.28 1.97 -5.83
N VAL A 542 24.30 2.68 -6.29
CA VAL A 542 25.43 3.14 -5.47
C VAL A 542 25.27 4.64 -5.22
N PHE A 543 25.56 5.08 -3.99
CA PHE A 543 25.41 6.46 -3.55
C PHE A 543 26.79 7.06 -3.26
N PHE A 544 27.10 8.19 -3.89
CA PHE A 544 28.32 8.95 -3.70
C PHE A 544 27.97 10.31 -3.08
N PRO A 545 28.49 10.64 -1.88
CA PRO A 545 28.17 11.92 -1.23
C PRO A 545 28.53 13.12 -2.10
N ALA A 546 27.63 14.09 -2.17
CA ALA A 546 27.86 15.39 -2.79
C ALA A 546 28.36 16.39 -1.74
N GLU A 547 29.32 17.21 -2.12
CA GLU A 547 29.81 18.35 -1.35
C GLU A 547 28.90 19.58 -1.56
N VAL A 548 28.57 20.27 -0.47
CA VAL A 548 27.87 21.55 -0.51
C VAL A 548 28.91 22.67 -0.64
N LEU A 549 28.96 23.31 -1.82
CA LEU A 549 29.89 24.40 -2.11
C LEU A 549 29.41 25.73 -1.53
N GLU A 550 28.11 26.01 -1.66
CA GLU A 550 27.50 27.27 -1.20
C GLU A 550 26.12 26.99 -0.60
N ARG A 551 25.79 27.67 0.51
CA ARG A 551 24.46 27.64 1.14
C ARG A 551 23.79 29.00 1.00
N GLY A 552 22.52 29.00 0.62
CA GLY A 552 21.67 30.18 0.67
C GLY A 552 20.22 29.82 1.00
N PRO A 553 19.40 30.81 1.37
CA PRO A 553 17.99 30.57 1.67
C PRO A 553 17.27 29.94 0.47
N GLY A 554 16.75 28.73 0.64
CA GLY A 554 16.03 28.01 -0.43
C GLY A 554 16.90 27.56 -1.61
N ARG A 555 18.23 27.58 -1.48
CA ARG A 555 19.14 27.17 -2.56
C ARG A 555 20.47 26.59 -2.05
N LEU A 556 21.00 25.59 -2.76
CA LEU A 556 22.34 25.04 -2.52
C LEU A 556 23.11 24.92 -3.83
N ARG A 557 24.41 25.20 -3.79
CA ARG A 557 25.32 24.78 -4.87
C ARG A 557 26.03 23.51 -4.43
N LEU A 558 25.95 22.48 -5.26
CA LEU A 558 26.41 21.13 -4.95
C LEU A 558 27.41 20.66 -6.00
N ARG A 559 28.42 19.93 -5.56
CA ARG A 559 29.33 19.18 -6.44
C ARG A 559 29.36 17.73 -6.02
N ALA A 560 29.34 16.80 -6.97
CA ALA A 560 29.56 15.39 -6.68
C ALA A 560 30.49 14.79 -7.72
N ALA A 561 31.40 13.93 -7.28
CA ALA A 561 32.40 13.30 -8.13
C ALA A 561 32.47 11.79 -7.84
N VAL A 562 32.71 11.03 -8.90
CA VAL A 562 33.05 9.61 -8.85
C VAL A 562 34.44 9.47 -9.45
N THR A 563 35.39 8.94 -8.69
CA THR A 563 36.79 8.79 -9.11
C THR A 563 37.01 7.44 -9.81
N ASP A 564 38.15 7.31 -10.50
CA ASP A 564 38.53 6.09 -11.24
C ASP A 564 38.42 4.80 -10.41
N GLY A 565 37.96 3.72 -11.05
CA GLY A 565 37.75 2.41 -10.42
C GLY A 565 36.40 2.24 -9.71
N GLN A 566 35.67 3.33 -9.43
CA GLN A 566 34.37 3.26 -8.74
C GLN A 566 33.19 2.99 -9.68
N LEU A 567 33.39 3.10 -11.00
CA LEU A 567 32.40 2.82 -12.05
C LEU A 567 32.73 1.56 -12.88
N ASP A 568 33.62 0.69 -12.39
CA ASP A 568 34.10 -0.54 -13.05
C ASP A 568 32.97 -1.52 -13.46
N GLU A 569 33.31 -2.60 -14.19
CA GLU A 569 32.38 -3.59 -14.77
C GLU A 569 31.28 -4.09 -13.81
N GLY A 570 31.55 -4.15 -12.51
CA GLY A 570 30.56 -4.52 -11.48
C GLY A 570 29.44 -3.49 -11.21
N VAL A 571 29.59 -2.25 -11.70
CA VAL A 571 28.62 -1.14 -11.62
C VAL A 571 27.95 -0.90 -12.97
N SER A 572 28.67 -1.08 -14.09
CA SER A 572 28.19 -0.80 -15.45
C SER A 572 27.17 -1.81 -16.00
N GLY A 573 27.15 -3.03 -15.43
CA GLY A 573 26.24 -4.12 -15.84
C GLY A 573 26.48 -4.61 -17.27
N ASP A 574 25.84 -5.72 -17.65
CA ASP A 574 26.14 -6.49 -18.89
C ASP A 574 26.08 -5.71 -20.23
N ASN A 575 25.55 -4.48 -20.24
CA ASN A 575 25.44 -3.63 -21.43
C ASN A 575 26.10 -2.23 -21.28
N GLY A 576 26.80 -1.97 -20.16
CA GLY A 576 27.55 -0.73 -19.96
C GLY A 576 26.72 0.53 -19.75
N PHE A 577 25.45 0.43 -19.31
CA PHE A 577 24.52 1.56 -19.18
C PHE A 577 24.21 1.96 -17.73
N LEU A 578 24.54 3.21 -17.38
CA LEU A 578 24.26 3.80 -16.07
C LEU A 578 23.16 4.87 -16.15
N ASP A 579 22.24 4.84 -15.19
CA ASP A 579 21.32 5.95 -14.94
C ASP A 579 21.84 6.79 -13.78
N ILE A 580 22.08 8.07 -14.03
CA ILE A 580 22.66 9.00 -13.06
C ILE A 580 21.56 9.89 -12.47
N TYR A 581 21.55 10.01 -11.15
CA TYR A 581 20.62 10.86 -10.44
C TYR A 581 21.33 11.71 -9.38
N LEU A 582 20.77 12.86 -9.06
CA LEU A 582 21.05 13.55 -7.80
C LEU A 582 19.93 13.21 -6.83
N GLN A 583 20.27 12.66 -5.68
CA GLN A 583 19.35 12.47 -4.58
C GLN A 583 19.59 13.52 -3.50
N VAL A 584 18.50 14.01 -2.92
CA VAL A 584 18.50 14.93 -1.78
C VAL A 584 17.72 14.28 -0.64
N GLU A 585 18.33 14.25 0.54
CA GLU A 585 17.74 13.72 1.76
C GLU A 585 17.84 14.73 2.92
N GLY A 586 16.84 14.76 3.79
CA GLY A 586 16.82 15.60 4.99
C GLY A 586 15.49 15.50 5.75
N ASN A 587 15.50 15.01 7.00
CA ASN A 587 14.29 14.67 7.77
C ASN A 587 13.33 13.77 6.96
N ASN A 588 12.12 14.25 6.69
CA ASN A 588 11.13 13.57 5.85
C ASN A 588 11.45 13.67 4.35
N VAL A 589 12.34 14.56 3.92
CA VAL A 589 12.67 14.77 2.50
C VAL A 589 13.52 13.62 1.97
N LEU A 590 13.04 12.98 0.91
CA LEU A 590 13.79 12.06 0.07
C LEU A 590 13.31 12.23 -1.38
N HIS A 591 14.11 12.91 -2.19
CA HIS A 591 13.78 13.23 -3.57
C HIS A 591 14.95 12.92 -4.51
N THR A 592 14.65 12.45 -5.72
CA THR A 592 15.67 12.02 -6.68
C THR A 592 15.42 12.68 -8.03
N PHE A 593 16.39 13.48 -8.48
CA PHE A 593 16.41 14.14 -9.78
C PHE A 593 17.20 13.32 -10.77
N ARG A 594 16.62 13.05 -11.94
CA ARG A 594 17.38 12.43 -13.03
C ARG A 594 18.26 13.45 -13.73
N ILE A 595 19.52 13.12 -13.97
CA ILE A 595 20.47 13.99 -14.65
C ILE A 595 20.49 13.67 -16.15
N GLY A 596 20.20 14.67 -16.98
CA GLY A 596 20.29 14.60 -18.45
C GLY A 596 21.66 15.06 -18.98
N TYR A 597 22.02 14.68 -20.21
CA TYR A 597 23.31 15.00 -20.85
C TYR A 597 23.13 15.76 -22.16
N PRO A 598 23.86 16.86 -22.35
CA PRO A 598 24.02 17.53 -23.63
C PRO A 598 25.32 17.08 -24.34
N GLY A 599 25.22 16.20 -25.34
CA GLY A 599 26.22 15.78 -26.36
C GLY A 599 27.76 16.00 -26.20
N GLY A 600 28.56 14.93 -26.40
CA GLY A 600 29.95 14.94 -26.90
C GLY A 600 31.13 14.61 -25.94
N SER A 601 31.51 13.33 -25.75
CA SER A 601 32.89 12.77 -25.74
C SER A 601 33.04 11.39 -25.06
N THR A 602 33.99 10.58 -25.59
CA THR A 602 34.59 9.23 -25.31
C THR A 602 33.87 8.13 -24.52
N TRP A 603 32.89 8.43 -23.69
CA TRP A 603 31.77 7.53 -23.45
C TRP A 603 30.77 7.76 -24.60
N ARG A 604 29.91 6.80 -24.96
CA ARG A 604 28.81 7.09 -25.90
C ARG A 604 27.54 7.43 -25.11
N PRO A 605 27.31 8.70 -24.76
CA PRO A 605 26.03 9.14 -24.28
C PRO A 605 25.02 8.98 -25.42
N TYR A 606 23.90 8.33 -25.16
CA TYR A 606 22.79 8.28 -26.10
C TYR A 606 21.50 8.70 -25.41
N ALA A 607 20.62 9.30 -26.21
CA ALA A 607 19.25 9.55 -25.81
C ALA A 607 18.43 8.27 -25.99
N THR A 608 17.75 7.84 -24.94
CA THR A 608 16.69 6.82 -25.08
C THR A 608 15.58 7.37 -26.00
N VAL A 609 14.73 6.49 -26.54
CA VAL A 609 13.49 6.88 -27.26
C VAL A 609 12.56 7.81 -26.46
N HIS A 610 12.83 8.01 -25.17
CA HIS A 610 12.10 8.92 -24.28
C HIS A 610 12.91 10.16 -23.87
N GLY A 611 14.02 10.46 -24.56
CA GLY A 611 14.81 11.69 -24.34
C GLY A 611 15.67 11.70 -23.08
N SER A 612 16.03 10.53 -22.53
CA SER A 612 16.86 10.42 -21.32
C SER A 612 18.32 10.12 -21.65
N LEU A 613 19.27 10.69 -20.91
CA LEU A 613 20.69 10.34 -20.98
C LEU A 613 20.93 8.91 -20.50
N SER A 614 21.84 8.21 -21.16
CA SER A 614 22.49 6.99 -20.67
C SER A 614 23.92 6.96 -21.19
N LEU A 615 24.89 6.61 -20.35
CA LEU A 615 26.31 6.48 -20.73
C LEU A 615 26.58 5.05 -21.19
N GLN A 616 27.33 4.84 -22.28
CA GLN A 616 27.79 3.52 -22.74
C GLN A 616 29.32 3.44 -22.65
N TYR A 617 29.84 2.39 -21.99
CA TYR A 617 31.25 2.00 -22.10
C TYR A 617 31.51 1.34 -23.47
N ALA A 618 32.59 1.72 -24.15
CA ALA A 618 32.94 1.22 -25.48
C ALA A 618 33.76 -0.08 -25.41
#